data_AF-A0AAD7FDA6-F1
#
_entry.id   AF-A0AAD7FDA6-F1
#
_cell.length_a   1.000
_cell.length_b   1.000
_cell.length_c   1.000
_cell.angle_alpha   90.00
_cell.angle_beta   90.00
_cell.angle_gamma   90.00
#
_symmetry.space_group_name_H-M   'P 1'
#
loop_
_entity.id
_entity.type
_entity.pdbx_description
1 polymer ?
#
loop_
_entity_poly.entity_id
_entity_poly.type
_entity_poly.pdbx_seq_one_letter_code
_entity_poly.pdbx_strand_id
1 'polypeptide(L)'
;MHCISQGQDFGTAYAYLRPQWHLDFFTLEARMTYTEAEDARERAEALDPSNNHVVNAKLRPRRVWDLFSNRVLLNGVETESVLRLVVVPVSHVWLAENERTEVHTPINSFQWPVPLPVDSSLERVRIELLNLGLQYVWLDVLCLRQRGNPEAEPQRAHEWKLDVRTIGAVHRETG
;
A
#
# COMPACT_ATOMS: atom_id res chain seq x y z
N MET A 1 0.48 -5.85 -21.49
CA MET A 1 1.00 -4.50 -21.77
C MET A 1 0.13 -3.35 -21.26
N HIS A 2 -0.95 -3.61 -20.49
CA HIS A 2 -1.83 -2.56 -19.96
C HIS A 2 -1.09 -1.53 -19.06
N CYS A 3 -0.14 -1.98 -18.24
CA CYS A 3 0.66 -1.09 -17.38
C CYS A 3 1.50 -0.08 -18.18
N ILE A 4 2.19 -0.53 -19.24
CA ILE A 4 3.06 0.34 -20.05
C ILE A 4 2.23 1.29 -20.92
N SER A 5 1.08 0.84 -21.45
CA SER A 5 0.17 1.71 -22.21
C SER A 5 -0.53 2.76 -21.35
N GLN A 6 -0.62 2.56 -20.03
CA GLN A 6 -1.13 3.54 -19.05
C GLN A 6 -0.02 4.43 -18.46
N GLY A 7 1.20 4.38 -19.01
CA GLY A 7 2.34 5.17 -18.52
C GLY A 7 2.91 4.71 -17.19
N GLN A 8 2.59 3.50 -16.71
CA GLN A 8 3.20 2.94 -15.50
C GLN A 8 4.64 2.51 -15.78
N ASP A 9 5.52 2.71 -14.80
CA ASP A 9 6.91 2.29 -14.91
C ASP A 9 7.06 0.76 -14.86
N PHE A 10 8.21 0.26 -15.35
CA PHE A 10 8.52 -1.16 -15.34
C PHE A 10 8.46 -1.77 -13.93
N GLY A 11 8.86 -1.01 -12.90
CA GLY A 11 8.83 -1.47 -11.52
C GLY A 11 7.41 -1.82 -11.07
N THR A 12 6.44 -0.99 -11.44
CA THR A 12 5.02 -1.17 -11.12
C THR A 12 4.46 -2.38 -11.86
N ALA A 13 4.75 -2.50 -13.15
CA ALA A 13 4.34 -3.67 -13.94
C ALA A 13 4.92 -4.98 -13.37
N TYR A 14 6.20 -4.96 -12.99
CA TYR A 14 6.87 -6.10 -12.36
C TYR A 14 6.26 -6.44 -11.00
N ALA A 15 5.92 -5.44 -10.19
CA ALA A 15 5.31 -5.62 -8.86
C ALA A 15 3.97 -6.37 -8.93
N TYR A 16 3.11 -6.04 -9.91
CA TYR A 16 1.84 -6.75 -10.13
C TYR A 16 2.04 -8.15 -10.73
N LEU A 17 3.02 -8.30 -11.62
CA LEU A 17 3.29 -9.58 -12.29
C LEU A 17 3.94 -10.60 -11.36
N ARG A 18 4.89 -10.21 -10.51
CA ARG A 18 5.72 -11.13 -9.72
C ARG A 18 4.93 -12.16 -8.89
N PRO A 19 3.91 -11.79 -8.09
CA PRO A 19 3.14 -12.78 -7.32
C PRO A 19 2.30 -13.72 -8.19
N GLN A 20 2.09 -13.39 -9.46
CA GLN A 20 1.17 -14.09 -10.37
C GLN A 20 1.84 -14.46 -11.70
N TRP A 21 3.17 -14.59 -11.72
CA TRP A 21 3.98 -14.79 -12.93
C TRP A 21 3.64 -16.06 -13.73
N HIS A 22 2.92 -17.00 -13.11
CA HIS A 22 2.45 -18.25 -13.71
C HIS A 22 1.12 -18.12 -14.46
N LEU A 23 0.44 -16.97 -14.37
CA LEU A 23 -0.81 -16.70 -15.09
C LEU A 23 -0.54 -16.12 -16.47
N ASP A 24 -1.46 -16.37 -17.40
CA ASP A 24 -1.46 -15.65 -18.67
C ASP A 24 -1.92 -14.18 -18.47
N PHE A 25 -1.62 -13.35 -19.47
CA PHE A 25 -1.84 -11.92 -19.38
C PHE A 25 -3.31 -11.51 -19.26
N PHE A 26 -4.22 -12.20 -19.96
CA PHE A 26 -5.65 -11.87 -19.94
C PHE A 26 -6.26 -12.22 -18.58
N THR A 27 -5.86 -13.37 -18.02
CA THR A 27 -6.26 -13.78 -16.67
C THR A 27 -5.75 -12.79 -15.63
N LEU A 28 -4.51 -12.32 -15.73
CA LEU A 28 -3.96 -11.31 -14.82
C LEU A 28 -4.76 -9.99 -14.86
N GLU A 29 -5.05 -9.48 -16.06
CA GLU A 29 -5.79 -8.22 -16.25
C GLU A 29 -7.23 -8.31 -15.69
N ALA A 30 -7.93 -9.41 -15.96
CA ALA A 30 -9.26 -9.65 -15.42
C ALA A 30 -9.25 -9.74 -13.88
N ARG A 31 -8.25 -10.42 -13.31
CA ARG A 31 -8.08 -10.56 -11.85
C ARG A 31 -7.77 -9.23 -11.16
N MET A 32 -6.92 -8.40 -11.75
CA MET A 32 -6.62 -7.06 -11.24
C MET A 32 -7.89 -6.21 -11.18
N THR A 33 -8.64 -6.15 -12.29
CA THR A 33 -9.91 -5.40 -12.38
C THR A 33 -10.92 -5.89 -11.34
N TYR A 34 -11.07 -7.21 -11.19
CA TYR A 34 -11.96 -7.81 -10.19
C TYR A 34 -11.55 -7.46 -8.76
N THR A 35 -10.25 -7.56 -8.45
CA THR A 35 -9.71 -7.25 -7.12
C THR A 35 -9.93 -5.79 -6.75
N GLU A 36 -9.74 -4.86 -7.69
CA GLU A 36 -10.00 -3.45 -7.48
C GLU A 36 -11.48 -3.15 -7.19
N ALA A 37 -12.39 -3.79 -7.93
CA ALA A 37 -13.82 -3.63 -7.74
C ALA A 37 -14.29 -4.21 -6.40
N GLU A 38 -13.79 -5.38 -6.01
CA GLU A 38 -14.12 -6.01 -4.73
C GLU A 38 -13.55 -5.21 -3.55
N ASP A 39 -12.31 -4.74 -3.60
CA ASP A 39 -11.73 -3.87 -2.56
C ASP A 39 -12.55 -2.59 -2.37
N ALA A 40 -12.94 -1.96 -3.48
CA ALA A 40 -13.80 -0.77 -3.45
C ALA A 40 -15.17 -1.07 -2.80
N ARG A 41 -15.77 -2.22 -3.12
CA ARG A 41 -17.04 -2.67 -2.56
C ARG A 41 -16.92 -2.94 -1.05
N GLU A 42 -15.94 -3.74 -0.63
CA GLU A 42 -15.70 -4.06 0.78
C GLU A 42 -15.48 -2.79 1.62
N ARG A 43 -14.75 -1.80 1.08
CA ARG A 43 -14.49 -0.53 1.77
C ARG A 43 -15.71 0.38 1.82
N ALA A 44 -16.54 0.38 0.78
CA ALA A 44 -17.81 1.11 0.79
C ALA A 44 -18.77 0.52 1.84
N GLU A 45 -18.80 -0.82 1.97
CA GLU A 45 -19.63 -1.54 2.94
C GLU A 45 -19.08 -1.52 4.37
N ALA A 46 -17.81 -1.15 4.57
CA ALA A 46 -17.17 -1.17 5.88
C ALA A 46 -17.59 -0.02 6.80
N LEU A 47 -18.25 1.02 6.28
CA LEU A 47 -18.78 2.15 7.06
C LEU A 47 -20.30 2.17 7.03
N ASP A 48 -20.92 2.27 8.20
CA ASP A 48 -22.35 2.55 8.32
C ASP A 48 -22.63 3.95 7.73
N PRO A 49 -23.51 4.07 6.72
CA PRO A 49 -23.79 5.34 6.05
C PRO A 49 -24.50 6.36 6.96
N SER A 50 -25.15 5.91 8.04
CA SER A 50 -25.91 6.79 8.95
C SER A 50 -25.04 7.53 9.97
N ASN A 51 -23.93 6.90 10.40
CA ASN A 51 -23.14 7.37 11.55
C ASN A 51 -21.61 7.23 11.35
N ASN A 52 -21.17 6.69 10.21
CA ASN A 52 -19.77 6.43 9.86
C ASN A 52 -19.03 5.49 10.82
N HIS A 53 -19.73 4.64 11.58
CA HIS A 53 -19.08 3.61 12.39
C HIS A 53 -18.55 2.48 11.50
N VAL A 54 -17.40 1.92 11.88
CA VAL A 54 -16.81 0.77 11.20
C VAL A 54 -17.64 -0.47 11.52
N VAL A 55 -18.32 -1.02 10.52
CA VAL A 55 -19.10 -2.27 10.65
C VAL A 55 -18.27 -3.50 10.30
N ASN A 56 -17.24 -3.33 9.46
CA ASN A 56 -16.25 -4.35 9.17
C ASN A 56 -14.84 -3.80 9.35
N ALA A 57 -14.18 -4.21 10.45
CA ALA A 57 -12.81 -3.80 10.74
C ALA A 57 -11.75 -4.76 10.17
N LYS A 58 -12.15 -5.90 9.57
CA LYS A 58 -11.24 -6.89 8.99
C LYS A 58 -10.96 -6.56 7.53
N LEU A 59 -10.44 -5.35 7.33
CA LEU A 59 -10.06 -4.87 6.02
C LEU A 59 -8.59 -5.14 5.76
N ARG A 60 -8.30 -5.65 4.57
CA ARG A 60 -6.92 -5.76 4.09
C ARG A 60 -6.30 -4.37 3.95
N PRO A 61 -4.97 -4.25 4.09
CA PRO A 61 -4.29 -2.99 3.81
C PRO A 61 -4.57 -2.53 2.37
N ARG A 62 -4.92 -1.25 2.20
CA ARG A 62 -5.12 -0.64 0.86
C ARG A 62 -3.84 -0.68 0.02
N ARG A 63 -2.70 -0.61 0.70
CA ARG A 63 -1.39 -0.51 0.07
C ARG A 63 -0.42 -1.43 0.74
N VAL A 64 0.49 -2.02 -0.03
CA VAL A 64 1.58 -2.85 0.48
C VAL A 64 2.85 -2.47 -0.27
N TRP A 65 3.96 -2.33 0.45
CA TRP A 65 5.27 -2.14 -0.16
C TRP A 65 5.86 -3.49 -0.51
N ASP A 66 6.01 -3.75 -1.81
CA ASP A 66 6.79 -4.86 -2.31
C ASP A 66 8.28 -4.49 -2.31
N LEU A 67 9.04 -5.19 -1.47
CA LEU A 67 10.46 -4.96 -1.28
C LEU A 67 11.32 -5.42 -2.45
N PHE A 68 10.93 -6.39 -3.30
CA PHE A 68 11.80 -6.73 -4.45
C PHE A 68 11.58 -5.79 -5.63
N SER A 69 10.33 -5.44 -5.95
CA SER A 69 10.05 -4.45 -7.02
C SER A 69 10.33 -3.01 -6.57
N ASN A 70 10.43 -2.78 -5.26
CA ASN A 70 10.54 -1.46 -4.65
C ASN A 70 9.37 -0.55 -5.08
N ARG A 71 8.15 -1.08 -5.03
CA ARG A 71 6.93 -0.35 -5.37
C ARG A 71 5.84 -0.59 -4.34
N VAL A 72 5.04 0.43 -4.10
CA VAL A 72 3.80 0.34 -3.36
C VAL A 72 2.72 -0.12 -4.34
N LEU A 73 2.12 -1.26 -4.03
CA LEU A 73 1.01 -1.83 -4.76
C LEU A 73 -0.30 -1.31 -4.19
N LEU A 74 -1.22 -0.93 -5.06
CA LEU A 74 -2.60 -0.60 -4.71
C LEU A 74 -3.40 -1.90 -4.71
N ASN A 75 -4.20 -2.09 -3.66
CA ASN A 75 -5.07 -3.25 -3.43
C ASN A 75 -4.26 -4.54 -3.40
N GLY A 76 -3.87 -4.95 -2.18
CA GLY A 76 -3.04 -6.12 -1.91
C GLY A 76 -3.33 -7.24 -2.91
N VAL A 77 -2.36 -7.46 -3.81
CA VAL A 77 -2.45 -8.37 -4.93
C VAL A 77 -3.12 -9.66 -4.48
N GLU A 78 -4.02 -10.17 -5.31
CA GLU A 78 -4.96 -11.21 -4.93
C GLU A 78 -4.37 -12.25 -3.99
N THR A 79 -5.09 -12.36 -2.92
CA THR A 79 -4.52 -12.48 -1.59
C THR A 79 -4.51 -13.96 -1.17
N GLU A 80 -4.94 -14.89 -2.01
CA GLU A 80 -4.59 -16.31 -1.84
C GLU A 80 -3.07 -16.53 -1.94
N SER A 81 -2.39 -15.83 -2.84
CA SER A 81 -0.94 -15.92 -3.03
C SER A 81 -0.18 -14.98 -2.09
N VAL A 82 -0.74 -13.81 -1.77
CA VAL A 82 -0.08 -12.77 -0.96
C VAL A 82 -0.55 -12.71 0.51
N LEU A 83 -1.72 -13.22 0.92
CA LEU A 83 -2.05 -13.46 2.36
C LEU A 83 -1.37 -14.71 2.90
N ARG A 84 -0.93 -15.63 2.04
CA ARG A 84 0.08 -16.63 2.46
C ARG A 84 1.42 -15.97 2.77
N LEU A 85 1.64 -14.74 2.30
CA LEU A 85 2.84 -13.96 2.58
C LEU A 85 2.51 -13.04 3.76
N VAL A 86 3.22 -13.24 4.85
CA VAL A 86 3.06 -12.44 6.06
C VAL A 86 3.37 -10.97 5.73
N VAL A 87 2.34 -10.12 5.69
CA VAL A 87 2.51 -8.67 5.57
C VAL A 87 2.93 -8.16 6.94
N VAL A 88 4.20 -7.80 7.07
CA VAL A 88 4.71 -7.29 8.35
C VAL A 88 4.39 -5.80 8.46
N PRO A 89 3.65 -5.36 9.49
CA PRO A 89 3.48 -3.95 9.76
C PRO A 89 4.76 -3.39 10.38
N VAL A 90 5.23 -2.29 9.81
CA VAL A 90 6.36 -1.51 10.33
C VAL A 90 5.85 -0.10 10.57
N SER A 91 6.09 0.41 11.77
CA SER A 91 5.79 1.80 12.10
C SER A 91 7.07 2.58 12.25
N HIS A 92 7.15 3.73 11.58
CA HIS A 92 8.18 4.72 11.87
C HIS A 92 7.65 5.74 12.87
N VAL A 93 8.51 6.12 13.82
CA VAL A 93 8.20 7.16 14.80
C VAL A 93 7.89 8.46 14.08
N TRP A 94 6.77 9.09 14.45
CA TRP A 94 6.37 10.40 13.95
C TRP A 94 7.29 11.46 14.54
N LEU A 95 8.23 11.94 13.73
CA LEU A 95 9.16 13.01 14.09
C LEU A 95 8.54 14.40 13.88
N ALA A 96 9.05 15.39 14.61
CA ALA A 96 8.70 16.79 14.40
C ALA A 96 9.14 17.25 13.00
N GLU A 97 8.51 18.31 12.46
CA GLU A 97 8.77 18.78 11.09
C GLU A 97 10.24 19.16 10.86
N ASN A 98 10.93 19.66 11.87
CA ASN A 98 12.35 20.02 11.81
C ASN A 98 13.31 18.82 11.90
N GLU A 99 12.81 17.62 12.20
CA GLU A 99 13.59 16.38 12.34
C GLU A 99 13.33 15.39 11.19
N ARG A 100 12.45 15.77 10.24
CA ARG A 100 12.09 14.94 9.09
C ARG A 100 12.25 15.68 7.78
N THR A 101 12.43 14.91 6.72
CA THR A 101 12.44 15.39 5.34
C THR A 101 11.32 14.74 4.54
N GLU A 102 10.70 15.50 3.64
CA GLU A 102 9.65 15.02 2.74
C GLU A 102 10.29 14.49 1.43
N VAL A 103 10.25 13.17 1.25
CA VAL A 103 10.87 12.50 0.10
C VAL A 103 9.83 12.17 -0.96
N HIS A 104 9.97 12.77 -2.14
CA HIS A 104 9.26 12.34 -3.35
C HIS A 104 9.96 11.13 -3.97
N THR A 105 9.24 10.04 -4.18
CA THR A 105 9.86 8.77 -4.58
C THR A 105 9.03 8.05 -5.66
N PRO A 106 9.68 7.33 -6.60
CA PRO A 106 8.96 6.45 -7.52
C PRO A 106 8.32 5.25 -6.82
N ILE A 107 8.70 4.96 -5.57
CA ILE A 107 8.16 3.84 -4.78
C ILE A 107 6.63 3.92 -4.69
N ASN A 108 6.07 5.11 -4.47
CA ASN A 108 4.63 5.36 -4.46
C ASN A 108 4.15 6.13 -5.71
N SER A 109 4.87 5.98 -6.82
CA SER A 109 4.59 6.67 -8.09
C SER A 109 4.51 8.20 -7.95
N PHE A 110 5.30 8.77 -7.03
CA PHE A 110 5.33 10.20 -6.72
C PHE A 110 3.98 10.80 -6.27
N GLN A 111 3.04 9.96 -5.83
CA GLN A 111 1.69 10.41 -5.49
C GLN A 111 1.60 11.21 -4.18
N TRP A 112 2.52 10.98 -3.25
CA TRP A 112 2.67 11.80 -2.03
C TRP A 112 4.13 11.85 -1.56
N PRO A 113 4.58 12.93 -0.91
CA PRO A 113 5.84 12.91 -0.16
C PRO A 113 5.79 11.92 1.01
N VAL A 114 6.92 11.26 1.25
CA VAL A 114 7.10 10.32 2.36
C VAL A 114 7.95 11.01 3.43
N PRO A 115 7.42 11.22 4.66
CA PRO A 115 8.20 11.79 5.74
C PRO A 115 9.20 10.77 6.28
N LEU A 116 10.49 11.11 6.31
CA LEU A 116 11.56 10.28 6.85
C LEU A 116 12.45 11.09 7.78
N PRO A 117 13.11 10.46 8.78
CA PRO A 117 14.19 11.10 9.53
C PRO A 117 15.26 11.66 8.58
N VAL A 118 15.83 12.82 8.92
CA VAL A 118 16.83 13.52 8.09
C VAL A 118 18.06 12.68 7.73
N ASP A 119 18.39 11.68 8.55
CA ASP A 119 19.55 10.80 8.43
C ASP A 119 19.20 9.38 7.95
N SER A 120 17.94 9.16 7.53
CA SER A 120 17.43 7.87 7.08
C SER A 120 17.06 7.88 5.59
N SER A 121 16.87 6.70 5.01
CA SER A 121 16.36 6.54 3.64
C SER A 121 15.51 5.28 3.51
N LEU A 122 14.54 5.30 2.59
CA LEU A 122 13.75 4.10 2.27
C LEU A 122 14.63 2.96 1.74
N GLU A 123 15.77 3.26 1.11
CA GLU A 123 16.72 2.24 0.67
C GLU A 123 17.36 1.50 1.85
N ARG A 124 17.80 2.22 2.89
CA ARG A 124 18.33 1.59 4.11
C ARG A 124 17.26 0.75 4.80
N VAL A 125 16.06 1.31 4.97
CA VAL A 125 14.92 0.57 5.55
C VAL A 125 14.64 -0.69 4.75
N ARG A 126 14.61 -0.60 3.41
CA ARG A 126 14.40 -1.74 2.52
C ARG A 126 15.47 -2.81 2.69
N ILE A 127 16.75 -2.44 2.76
CA ILE A 127 17.87 -3.38 2.95
C ILE A 127 17.68 -4.17 4.24
N GLU A 128 17.36 -3.49 5.35
CA GLU A 128 17.17 -4.17 6.63
C GLU A 128 15.96 -5.12 6.60
N LEU A 129 14.85 -4.71 5.99
CA LEU A 129 13.66 -5.57 5.85
C LEU A 129 13.93 -6.78 4.94
N LEU A 130 14.72 -6.61 3.88
CA LEU A 130 15.17 -7.70 3.02
C LEU A 130 16.10 -8.68 3.76
N ASN A 131 17.00 -8.18 4.60
CA ASN A 131 17.87 -9.01 5.45
C ASN A 131 17.08 -9.86 6.46
N LEU A 132 15.91 -9.38 6.89
CA LEU A 132 14.95 -10.13 7.70
C LEU A 132 14.13 -11.16 6.90
N GLY A 133 14.37 -11.29 5.59
CA GLY A 133 13.66 -12.22 4.70
C GLY A 133 12.25 -11.77 4.31
N LEU A 134 11.91 -10.50 4.56
CA LEU A 134 10.59 -9.97 4.23
C LEU A 134 10.49 -9.66 2.73
N GLN A 135 9.29 -9.87 2.19
CA GLN A 135 8.98 -9.60 0.79
C GLN A 135 7.95 -8.49 0.63
N TYR A 136 6.98 -8.46 1.53
CA TYR A 136 5.85 -7.54 1.52
C TYR A 136 5.70 -6.93 2.91
N VAL A 137 5.67 -5.61 2.97
CA VAL A 137 5.62 -4.86 4.23
C VAL A 137 4.54 -3.79 4.13
N TRP A 138 3.82 -3.60 5.22
CA TRP A 138 3.00 -2.41 5.40
C TRP A 138 3.80 -1.41 6.21
N LEU A 139 4.43 -0.43 5.56
CA LEU A 139 5.16 0.64 6.24
C LEU A 139 4.25 1.85 6.34
N ASP A 140 3.92 2.31 7.55
CA ASP A 140 2.95 3.38 7.78
C ASP A 140 3.17 4.65 6.93
N VAL A 141 4.39 5.19 6.91
CA VAL A 141 4.73 6.40 6.16
C VAL A 141 4.66 6.22 4.64
N LEU A 142 4.73 4.97 4.15
CA LEU A 142 4.58 4.65 2.73
C LEU A 142 3.15 4.24 2.38
N CYS A 143 2.49 3.41 3.17
CA CYS A 143 1.24 2.76 2.82
C CYS A 143 0.00 3.55 3.28
N LEU A 144 0.13 4.38 4.32
CA LEU A 144 -0.87 5.37 4.67
C LEU A 144 -0.50 6.70 3.99
N ARG A 145 -1.32 7.12 3.04
CA ARG A 145 -1.09 8.38 2.30
C ARG A 145 -1.06 9.54 3.29
N GLN A 146 0.06 10.24 3.37
CA GLN A 146 0.32 11.22 4.42
C GLN A 146 -0.27 12.59 4.16
N ARG A 147 0.40 13.42 3.36
CA ARG A 147 -0.09 14.69 2.84
C ARG A 147 0.41 14.76 1.41
N GLY A 148 -0.45 15.16 0.47
CA GLY A 148 -0.13 15.14 -0.95
C GLY A 148 -0.17 16.53 -1.59
N ASN A 149 -0.27 16.52 -2.92
CA ASN A 149 -0.72 17.69 -3.67
C ASN A 149 -2.18 18.05 -3.25
N PRO A 150 -2.58 19.33 -3.35
CA PRO A 150 -3.93 19.77 -2.97
C PRO A 150 -5.06 18.98 -3.66
N GLU A 151 -4.82 18.52 -4.89
CA GLU A 151 -5.77 17.74 -5.68
C GLU A 151 -6.05 16.34 -5.09
N ALA A 152 -5.09 15.72 -4.41
CA ALA A 152 -5.26 14.40 -3.78
C ALA A 152 -5.80 14.47 -2.34
N GLU A 153 -5.92 15.66 -1.75
CA GLU A 153 -6.38 15.84 -0.37
C GLU A 153 -7.82 15.32 -0.14
N PRO A 154 -8.80 15.53 -1.06
CA PRO A 154 -10.13 14.92 -0.91
C PRO A 154 -10.08 13.39 -0.91
N GLN A 155 -9.26 12.79 -1.78
CA GLN A 155 -9.08 11.34 -1.83
C GLN A 155 -8.44 10.83 -0.54
N ARG A 156 -7.41 11.52 -0.04
CA ARG A 156 -6.78 11.21 1.25
C ARG A 156 -7.79 11.26 2.39
N ALA A 157 -8.58 12.32 2.49
CA ALA A 157 -9.59 12.45 3.54
C ALA A 157 -10.60 11.30 3.51
N HIS A 158 -10.99 10.86 2.30
CA HIS A 158 -11.85 9.70 2.12
C HIS A 158 -11.18 8.39 2.56
N GLU A 159 -9.92 8.15 2.14
CA GLU A 159 -9.15 6.98 2.57
C GLU A 159 -8.98 6.95 4.10
N TRP A 160 -8.59 8.08 4.71
CA TRP A 160 -8.35 8.20 6.15
C TRP A 160 -9.60 7.94 6.99
N LYS A 161 -10.78 8.31 6.49
CA LYS A 161 -12.06 8.07 7.19
C LYS A 161 -12.21 6.59 7.58
N LEU A 162 -11.69 5.69 6.75
CA LEU A 162 -11.73 4.25 6.98
C LEU A 162 -10.38 3.70 7.47
N ASP A 163 -9.31 3.93 6.72
CA ASP A 163 -8.03 3.25 6.88
C ASP A 163 -7.37 3.55 8.24
N VAL A 164 -7.51 4.77 8.76
CA VAL A 164 -6.98 5.13 10.10
C VAL A 164 -7.71 4.36 11.21
N ARG A 165 -9.00 4.09 11.02
CA ARG A 165 -9.83 3.39 12.02
C ARG A 165 -9.63 1.87 11.98
N THR A 166 -9.20 1.34 10.83
CA THR A 166 -9.03 -0.10 10.60
C THR A 166 -7.57 -0.54 10.57
N ILE A 167 -6.61 0.38 10.69
CA ILE A 167 -5.15 0.11 10.69
C ILE A 167 -4.72 -1.00 11.65
N GLY A 168 -5.38 -1.13 12.81
CA GLY A 168 -5.10 -2.18 13.79
C GLY A 168 -5.38 -3.61 13.27
N ALA A 169 -6.08 -3.77 12.15
CA ALA A 169 -6.24 -5.07 11.49
C ALA A 169 -4.90 -5.60 10.96
N VAL A 170 -4.07 -4.72 10.39
CA VAL A 170 -2.76 -5.08 9.83
C VAL A 170 -1.82 -5.65 10.90
N HIS A 171 -1.94 -5.15 12.13
CA HIS A 171 -1.16 -5.61 13.29
C HIS A 171 -1.69 -6.89 13.95
N ARG A 172 -2.91 -7.32 13.62
CA ARG A 172 -3.50 -8.54 14.19
C ARG A 172 -3.28 -9.78 13.34
N GLU A 173 -3.01 -9.61 12.05
CA GLU A 173 -2.76 -10.72 11.11
C GLU A 173 -1.32 -11.26 11.15
N THR A 174 -0.51 -10.76 12.08
CA THR A 174 0.92 -11.10 12.25
C THR A 174 1.26 -11.84 13.55
N GLY A 175 0.24 -12.23 14.34
CA GLY A 175 0.39 -12.94 15.61
C GLY A 175 -0.19 -14.35 15.61
#